data_AF-A0A4S0IFH0-F1
#
_entry.id   AF-A0A4S0IFH0-F1
#
_cell.length_a   1.000
_cell.length_b   1.000
_cell.length_c   1.000
_cell.angle_alpha   90.00
_cell.angle_beta   90.00
_cell.angle_gamma   90.00
#
_symmetry.space_group_name_H-M   'P 1'
#
loop_
_entity.id
_entity.type
_entity.pdbx_description
1 polymer ?
#
loop_
_entity_poly.entity_id
_entity_poly.type
_entity_poly.pdbx_seq_one_letter_code
_entity_poly.pdbx_strand_id
1 'polypeptide(L)'
;ATPVSLFGPPGTGHYWRRFCQAMEFDIEIRIVDEGRPDIRELVSVEEFGEGHVVEQRGLKVTALRVDHPPVTDCFALRFEHGGKSVVFSADTAFFPPLADFAEGS
;
A
#
# COMPACT_ATOMS: atom_id res chain seq x y z
N ALA A 1 -11.93 12.74 12.38
CA ALA A 1 -11.28 11.51 11.89
C ALA A 1 -9.84 11.82 11.49
N THR A 2 -8.98 10.80 11.42
CA THR A 2 -7.57 10.97 11.00
C THR A 2 -7.43 10.51 9.55
N PRO A 3 -6.86 11.32 8.64
CA PRO A 3 -6.58 10.89 7.28
C PRO A 3 -5.66 9.66 7.23
N VAL A 4 -5.82 8.84 6.20
CA VAL A 4 -5.06 7.60 5.97
C VAL A 4 -4.43 7.66 4.58
N SER A 5 -3.14 7.34 4.50
CA SER A 5 -2.45 7.17 3.22
C SER A 5 -2.50 5.70 2.79
N LEU A 6 -3.04 5.45 1.60
CA LEU A 6 -3.12 4.14 0.98
C LEU A 6 -1.98 4.00 -0.03
N PHE A 7 -1.06 3.08 0.22
CA PHE A 7 0.06 2.79 -0.68
C PHE A 7 -0.23 1.52 -1.48
N GLY A 8 0.03 1.54 -2.77
CA GLY A 8 -0.09 0.33 -3.60
C GLY A 8 0.53 0.47 -5.00
N PRO A 9 0.49 -0.59 -5.82
CA PRO A 9 0.96 -0.55 -7.19
C PRO A 9 0.12 0.41 -8.07
N PRO A 10 0.57 0.72 -9.30
CA PRO A 10 -0.23 1.45 -10.27
C PRO A 10 -1.63 0.86 -10.44
N GLY A 11 -2.66 1.70 -10.39
CA GLY A 11 -4.07 1.29 -10.44
C GLY A 11 -4.78 1.22 -9.08
N THR A 12 -4.06 1.31 -7.96
CA THR A 12 -4.64 1.37 -6.60
C THR A 12 -5.64 2.52 -6.46
N GLY A 13 -5.35 3.69 -7.05
CA GLY A 13 -6.26 4.83 -7.03
C GLY A 13 -7.53 4.57 -7.84
N HIS A 14 -7.44 3.82 -8.95
CA HIS A 14 -8.61 3.39 -9.70
C HIS A 14 -9.47 2.43 -8.89
N TYR A 15 -8.83 1.44 -8.25
CA TYR A 15 -9.50 0.48 -7.38
C TYR A 15 -10.24 1.20 -6.24
N TRP A 16 -9.57 2.12 -5.53
CA TRP A 16 -10.16 2.88 -4.42
C TRP A 16 -11.42 3.66 -4.85
N ARG A 17 -11.37 4.34 -5.99
CA ARG A 17 -12.55 5.07 -6.52
C ARG A 17 -13.71 4.13 -6.82
N ARG A 18 -13.44 2.96 -7.40
CA ARG A 18 -14.46 1.95 -7.70
C ARG A 18 -15.01 1.29 -6.44
N PHE A 19 -14.18 1.08 -5.42
CA PHE A 19 -14.62 0.64 -4.11
C PHE A 19 -15.61 1.65 -3.51
N CYS A 20 -15.27 2.94 -3.51
CA CYS A 20 -16.18 3.99 -3.01
C CYS A 20 -17.49 4.02 -3.80
N GLN A 21 -17.44 3.84 -5.12
CA GLN A 21 -18.64 3.76 -5.94
C GLN A 21 -19.51 2.54 -5.60
N ALA A 22 -18.90 1.36 -5.38
CA ALA A 22 -19.62 0.16 -4.98
C ALA A 22 -20.29 0.32 -3.59
N MET A 23 -19.70 1.15 -2.73
CA MET A 23 -20.16 1.43 -1.36
C MET A 23 -21.01 2.71 -1.25
N GLU A 24 -21.43 3.32 -2.35
CA GLU A 24 -22.04 4.67 -2.37
C GLU A 24 -23.19 4.81 -1.36
N PHE A 25 -24.14 3.87 -1.37
CA PHE A 25 -25.27 3.90 -0.44
C PHE A 25 -24.84 3.82 1.04
N ASP A 26 -23.88 2.96 1.39
CA ASP A 26 -23.38 2.82 2.77
C ASP A 26 -22.62 4.08 3.22
N ILE A 27 -21.85 4.69 2.32
CA ILE A 27 -21.15 5.96 2.60
C ILE A 27 -22.16 7.08 2.86
N GLU A 28 -23.15 7.24 1.98
CA GLU A 28 -24.15 8.30 2.08
C GLU A 28 -25.02 8.18 3.34
N ILE A 29 -25.53 6.97 3.64
CA ILE A 29 -26.39 6.79 4.81
C ILE A 29 -25.63 7.04 6.12
N ARG A 30 -24.36 6.65 6.22
CA ARG A 30 -23.54 6.90 7.43
C ARG A 30 -23.19 8.37 7.62
N ILE A 31 -23.07 9.14 6.54
CA ILE A 31 -22.90 10.59 6.65
C ILE A 31 -24.16 11.21 7.26
N VAL A 32 -25.34 10.82 6.77
CA VAL A 32 -26.62 11.41 7.19
C VAL A 32 -27.08 10.92 8.57
N ASP A 33 -27.03 9.62 8.80
CA ASP A 33 -27.59 8.96 10.00
C ASP A 33 -26.63 9.02 11.20
N GLU A 34 -25.34 8.76 10.95
CA GLU A 34 -24.33 8.68 12.00
C GLU A 34 -23.44 9.94 12.10
N GLY A 35 -23.58 10.90 11.17
CA GLY A 35 -22.72 12.09 11.13
C GLY A 35 -21.26 11.78 10.81
N ARG A 36 -20.99 10.66 10.13
CA ARG A 36 -19.62 10.24 9.80
C ARG A 36 -19.02 11.21 8.76
N PRO A 37 -17.71 11.50 8.86
CA PRO A 37 -17.03 12.23 7.80
C PRO A 37 -17.03 11.42 6.50
N ASP A 38 -16.99 12.13 5.36
CA ASP A 38 -16.89 11.49 4.06
C ASP A 38 -15.56 10.73 3.94
N ILE A 39 -15.63 9.40 3.84
CA ILE A 39 -14.43 8.54 3.74
C ILE A 39 -13.62 8.84 2.48
N ARG A 40 -14.25 9.36 1.43
CA ARG A 40 -13.61 9.72 0.16
C ARG A 40 -12.59 10.85 0.36
N GLU A 41 -12.80 11.71 1.34
CA GLU A 41 -11.90 12.82 1.70
C GLU A 41 -10.82 12.42 2.70
N LEU A 42 -10.95 11.25 3.34
CA LEU A 42 -10.02 10.79 4.36
C LEU A 42 -8.87 9.95 3.81
N VAL A 43 -8.93 9.50 2.56
CA VAL A 43 -7.92 8.59 1.97
C VAL A 43 -7.14 9.31 0.88
N SER A 44 -5.81 9.39 1.07
CA SER A 44 -4.86 9.82 0.03
C SER A 44 -4.17 8.60 -0.56
N VAL A 45 -4.26 8.39 -1.88
CA VAL A 45 -3.63 7.23 -2.52
C VAL A 45 -2.27 7.61 -3.09
N GLU A 46 -1.26 6.83 -2.74
CA GLU A 46 0.12 6.93 -3.23
C GLU A 46 0.45 5.64 -4.00
N GLU A 47 0.60 5.77 -5.31
CA GLU A 47 0.98 4.64 -6.16
C GLU A 47 2.51 4.55 -6.26
N PHE A 48 3.08 3.36 -6.08
CA PHE A 48 4.53 3.13 -6.10
C PHE A 48 4.93 2.00 -7.05
N GLY A 49 6.19 2.06 -7.48
CA GLY A 49 6.89 0.97 -8.19
C GLY A 49 8.09 0.48 -7.39
N GLU A 50 9.02 -0.19 -8.07
CA GLU A 50 10.29 -0.59 -7.45
C GLU A 50 11.10 0.62 -6.98
N GLY A 51 11.79 0.47 -5.84
CA GLY A 51 12.65 1.50 -5.26
C GLY A 51 12.03 2.19 -4.05
N HIS A 52 12.08 3.51 -3.99
CA HIS A 52 11.57 4.27 -2.84
C HIS A 52 10.03 4.27 -2.81
N VAL A 53 9.44 4.01 -1.64
CA VAL A 53 7.99 4.10 -1.43
C VAL A 53 7.64 5.31 -0.56
N VAL A 54 8.22 5.38 0.65
CA VAL A 54 7.98 6.50 1.57
C VAL A 54 9.09 6.61 2.60
N GLU A 55 9.39 7.82 3.04
CA GLU A 55 10.22 8.08 4.22
C GLU A 55 9.56 9.13 5.12
N GLN A 56 9.17 8.72 6.34
CA GLN A 56 8.46 9.57 7.28
C GLN A 56 8.80 9.21 8.72
N ARG A 57 9.11 10.21 9.54
CA ARG A 57 9.34 10.03 10.99
C ARG A 57 10.39 8.96 11.31
N GLY A 58 11.42 8.87 10.47
CA GLY A 58 12.50 7.88 10.58
C GLY A 58 12.13 6.46 10.13
N LEU A 59 10.90 6.22 9.66
CA LEU A 59 10.56 5.00 8.92
C LEU A 59 10.92 5.22 7.45
N LYS A 60 11.67 4.29 6.86
CA LYS A 60 11.95 4.22 5.44
C LYS A 60 11.33 2.94 4.88
N VAL A 61 10.62 3.06 3.77
CA VAL A 61 10.01 1.93 3.06
C VAL A 61 10.53 1.90 1.63
N THR A 62 11.04 0.74 1.22
CA THR A 62 11.45 0.47 -0.17
C THR A 62 10.74 -0.76 -0.71
N ALA A 63 10.59 -0.80 -2.02
CA ALA A 63 9.96 -1.87 -2.77
C ALA A 63 10.97 -2.57 -3.69
N LEU A 64 10.84 -3.89 -3.81
CA LEU A 64 11.47 -4.70 -4.85
C LEU A 64 10.37 -5.37 -5.66
N ARG A 65 10.41 -5.28 -7.00
CA ARG A 65 9.48 -6.04 -7.84
C ARG A 65 9.82 -7.52 -7.76
N VAL A 66 8.83 -8.36 -7.48
CA VAL A 66 9.01 -9.80 -7.35
C VAL A 66 8.51 -10.55 -8.57
N ASP A 67 8.96 -11.80 -8.75
CA ASP A 67 8.59 -12.65 -9.86
C ASP A 67 7.24 -13.33 -9.60
N HIS A 68 6.14 -12.69 -9.97
CA HIS A 68 4.78 -13.20 -9.73
C HIS A 68 3.94 -13.32 -11.02
N PRO A 69 4.35 -14.12 -12.01
CA PRO A 69 3.58 -14.26 -13.24
C PRO A 69 2.16 -14.79 -12.96
N PRO A 70 1.11 -14.27 -13.64
CA PRO A 70 1.17 -13.28 -14.74
C PRO A 70 1.13 -11.82 -14.27
N VAL A 71 1.21 -11.56 -12.96
CA VAL A 71 1.08 -10.23 -12.35
C VAL A 71 2.44 -9.51 -12.34
N THR A 72 2.57 -8.45 -13.13
CA THR A 72 3.82 -7.68 -13.20
C THR A 72 4.02 -6.80 -11.97
N ASP A 73 2.99 -6.09 -11.53
CA ASP A 73 3.04 -5.13 -10.41
C ASP A 73 2.76 -5.80 -9.06
N CYS A 74 3.68 -6.68 -8.64
CA CYS A 74 3.74 -7.28 -7.31
C CYS A 74 5.09 -6.93 -6.67
N PHE A 75 5.07 -6.45 -5.43
CA PHE A 75 6.26 -5.87 -4.81
C PHE A 75 6.46 -6.36 -3.38
N ALA A 76 7.65 -6.87 -3.07
CA ALA A 76 8.10 -7.01 -1.70
C ALA A 76 8.37 -5.63 -1.10
N LEU A 77 8.10 -5.46 0.20
CA LEU A 77 8.32 -4.21 0.92
C LEU A 77 9.27 -4.42 2.08
N ARG A 78 10.33 -3.60 2.14
CA ARG A 78 11.25 -3.53 3.28
C ARG A 78 10.95 -2.28 4.08
N PHE A 79 10.71 -2.47 5.37
CA PHE A 79 10.49 -1.42 6.36
C PHE A 79 11.74 -1.30 7.20
N GLU A 80 12.30 -0.10 7.32
CA GLU A 80 13.50 0.17 8.11
C GLU A 80 13.23 1.29 9.11
N HIS A 81 13.48 1.05 10.41
CA HIS A 81 13.31 2.06 11.45
C HIS A 81 14.20 1.75 12.67
N GLY A 82 14.95 2.76 13.14
CA GLY A 82 15.73 2.64 14.38
C GLY A 82 16.74 1.48 14.38
N GLY A 83 17.35 1.19 13.23
CA GLY A 83 18.30 0.08 13.06
C GLY A 83 17.67 -1.32 12.98
N LYS A 84 16.33 -1.42 12.92
CA LYS A 84 15.61 -2.67 12.68
C LYS A 84 15.03 -2.68 11.28
N SER A 85 14.89 -3.88 10.70
CA SER A 85 14.19 -4.08 9.43
C SER A 85 13.16 -5.19 9.52
N VAL A 86 12.11 -5.10 8.70
CA VAL A 86 11.13 -6.17 8.45
C VAL A 86 10.84 -6.19 6.95
N VAL A 87 10.81 -7.38 6.35
CA VAL A 87 10.44 -7.54 4.94
C VAL A 87 9.16 -8.35 4.80
N PHE A 88 8.24 -7.84 3.99
CA PHE A 88 7.09 -8.58 3.48
C PHE A 88 7.37 -8.95 2.02
N SER A 89 7.36 -10.24 1.70
CA SER A 89 7.77 -10.75 0.37
C SER A 89 6.78 -10.48 -0.75
N ALA A 90 5.50 -10.25 -0.40
CA ALA A 90 4.36 -10.45 -1.29
C ALA A 90 4.30 -11.89 -1.86
N ASP A 91 3.36 -12.12 -2.77
CA ASP A 91 3.25 -13.36 -3.52
C ASP A 91 4.33 -13.37 -4.61
N THR A 92 5.11 -14.45 -4.67
CA THR A 92 6.24 -14.60 -5.60
C THR A 92 6.57 -16.07 -5.86
N ALA A 93 7.09 -16.36 -7.04
CA ALA A 93 7.84 -17.59 -7.32
C ALA A 93 9.20 -17.57 -6.61
N PHE A 94 9.98 -18.66 -6.73
CA PHE A 94 11.34 -18.69 -6.22
C PHE A 94 12.20 -17.61 -6.90
N PHE A 95 12.61 -16.62 -6.11
CA PHE A 95 13.23 -15.41 -6.62
C PHE A 95 14.44 -15.02 -5.74
N PRO A 96 15.67 -15.44 -6.10
CA PRO A 96 16.87 -15.14 -5.33
C PRO A 96 17.08 -13.66 -4.96
N PRO A 97 16.75 -12.67 -5.83
CA PRO A 97 16.89 -11.26 -5.45
C PRO A 97 16.05 -10.85 -4.23
N LEU A 98 14.95 -11.55 -3.93
CA LEU A 98 14.19 -11.32 -2.70
C LEU A 98 15.00 -11.72 -1.45
N ALA A 99 15.80 -12.78 -1.52
CA ALA A 99 16.64 -13.20 -0.40
C ALA A 99 17.69 -12.14 -0.08
N ASP A 100 18.34 -11.58 -1.11
CA ASP A 100 19.30 -10.47 -0.94
C ASP A 100 18.60 -9.23 -0.37
N PHE A 101 17.42 -8.89 -0.88
CA PHE A 101 16.63 -7.77 -0.39
C PHE A 101 16.15 -7.93 1.07
N ALA A 102 15.94 -9.17 1.52
CA ALA A 102 15.54 -9.51 2.88
C ALA A 102 16.71 -9.70 3.84
N GLU A 103 17.96 -9.55 3.39
CA GLU A 103 19.11 -9.76 4.26
C GLU A 103 19.09 -8.82 5.47
N GLY A 104 19.25 -9.42 6.66
CA GLY A 104 19.27 -8.73 7.96
C GLY A 104 17.91 -8.24 8.46
N SER A 105 16.82 -8.64 7.81
CA SER A 105 15.46 -8.46 8.37
C SER A 105 15.09 -9.53 9.39
#